data_AF-T0RUP9-F1
#
_entry.id   AF-T0RUP9-F1
#
_cell.length_a   1.000
_cell.length_b   1.000
_cell.length_c   1.000
_cell.angle_alpha   90.00
_cell.angle_beta   90.00
_cell.angle_gamma   90.00
#
_symmetry.space_group_name_H-M   'P 1'
#
loop_
_entity.id
_entity.type
_entity.pdbx_description
1 polymer ?
#
loop_
_entity_poly.entity_id
_entity_poly.type
_entity_poly.pdbx_seq_one_letter_code
_entity_poly.pdbx_strand_id
1 'polypeptide(L)'
;MASITSSGASFSVLTNGPLSAMILSYQYGVTKEMSAVCLTARRKLKRRPLASQKHLILSQTDMFRGYLLLKLLEKDDLATAKELLRQRPTGYIAPPVESSYIYGLNNAARLRDLELVKFLHDNELSKATKDAMDTAAEFGDLEIVRYLHENRKEGCSLVAFVLAERHGHNDVLEFLTEHRPRDRNACPSADPKLLMIPAMLSNTCNIQ
;
A
#
# COMPACT_ATOMS: atom_id res chain seq x y z
N MET A 1 -37.99 4.55 37.44
CA MET A 1 -37.70 4.96 36.05
C MET A 1 -36.90 6.25 36.10
N ALA A 2 -35.59 6.20 35.85
CA ALA A 2 -34.74 7.38 35.87
C ALA A 2 -34.84 8.09 34.51
N SER A 3 -35.54 9.21 34.48
CA SER A 3 -35.60 10.11 33.33
C SER A 3 -34.22 10.73 33.12
N ILE A 4 -33.51 10.27 32.10
CA ILE A 4 -32.26 10.90 31.64
C ILE A 4 -32.66 12.25 31.02
N THR A 5 -32.59 13.30 31.81
CA THR A 5 -32.61 14.68 31.30
C THR A 5 -31.30 14.89 30.54
N SER A 6 -31.30 14.60 29.23
CA SER A 6 -30.16 14.98 28.39
C SER A 6 -30.09 16.50 28.38
N SER A 7 -29.23 17.05 29.22
CA SER A 7 -28.94 18.48 29.32
C SER A 7 -28.76 19.06 27.92
N GLY A 8 -29.54 20.07 27.56
CA GLY A 8 -29.56 20.66 26.21
C GLY A 8 -28.18 21.13 25.71
N ALA A 9 -27.24 21.37 26.62
CA ALA A 9 -25.84 21.70 26.30
C ALA A 9 -25.07 20.55 25.63
N SER A 10 -25.24 19.29 26.06
CA SER A 10 -24.51 18.17 25.44
C SER A 10 -25.04 17.84 24.04
N PHE A 11 -26.36 17.91 23.85
CA PHE A 11 -26.99 17.71 22.54
C PHE A 11 -26.64 18.82 21.55
N SER A 12 -26.65 20.08 21.99
CA SER A 12 -26.27 21.22 21.13
C SER A 12 -24.78 21.25 20.76
N VAL A 13 -23.91 20.77 21.64
CA VAL A 13 -22.48 20.55 21.32
C VAL A 13 -22.29 19.47 20.25
N LEU A 14 -23.10 18.41 20.28
CA LEU A 14 -23.03 17.30 19.32
C LEU A 14 -23.74 17.59 17.98
N THR A 15 -24.74 18.48 17.96
CA THR A 15 -25.44 18.88 16.72
C THR A 15 -24.78 20.06 16.01
N ASN A 16 -23.89 20.79 16.69
CA ASN A 16 -23.07 21.82 16.09
C ASN A 16 -22.01 21.16 15.18
N GLY A 17 -22.25 21.16 13.86
CA GLY A 17 -21.44 20.42 12.88
C GLY A 17 -19.93 20.65 12.96
N PRO A 18 -19.44 21.90 13.07
CA PRO A 18 -18.02 22.19 13.27
C PRO A 18 -17.45 21.66 14.58
N LEU A 19 -18.19 21.82 15.68
CA LEU A 19 -17.75 21.44 17.03
C LEU A 19 -17.80 19.92 17.23
N SER A 20 -18.81 19.25 16.70
CA SER A 20 -18.91 17.78 16.71
C SER A 20 -17.87 17.14 15.81
N ALA A 21 -17.55 17.72 14.65
CA ALA A 21 -16.41 17.29 13.83
C ALA A 21 -15.07 17.47 14.56
N MET A 22 -14.91 18.57 15.32
CA MET A 22 -13.73 18.82 16.16
C MET A 22 -13.66 17.78 17.30
N ILE A 23 -14.72 17.57 18.05
CA ILE A 23 -14.78 16.59 19.16
C ILE A 23 -14.53 15.16 18.66
N LEU A 24 -15.11 14.80 17.52
CA LEU A 24 -14.85 13.50 16.89
C LEU A 24 -13.43 13.40 16.34
N SER A 25 -12.81 14.49 15.86
CA SER A 25 -11.37 14.49 15.53
C SER A 25 -10.49 14.30 16.77
N TYR A 26 -10.92 14.78 17.94
CA TYR A 26 -10.26 14.55 19.23
C TYR A 26 -10.40 13.10 19.73
N GLN A 27 -11.49 12.40 19.40
CA GLN A 27 -11.64 10.98 19.76
C GLN A 27 -10.72 10.04 18.95
N TYR A 28 -10.18 10.48 17.81
CA TYR A 28 -9.21 9.71 17.02
C TYR A 28 -7.80 10.34 17.02
N GLY A 29 -7.63 11.55 17.54
CA GLY A 29 -6.37 12.30 17.65
C GLY A 29 -5.67 12.50 16.30
N VAL A 30 -6.44 12.88 15.28
CA VAL A 30 -5.99 13.04 13.89
C VAL A 30 -6.32 14.46 13.42
N THR A 31 -5.52 15.07 12.55
CA THR A 31 -5.78 16.44 12.04
C THR A 31 -7.14 16.54 11.32
N LYS A 32 -7.70 17.76 11.25
CA LYS A 32 -9.00 18.01 10.59
C LYS A 32 -9.02 17.51 9.14
N GLU A 33 -7.96 17.73 8.39
CA GLU A 33 -7.81 17.28 7.00
C GLU A 33 -7.86 15.75 6.90
N MET A 34 -7.08 15.07 7.73
CA MET A 34 -7.05 13.62 7.76
C MET A 34 -8.37 13.03 8.29
N SER A 35 -9.07 13.73 9.18
CA SER A 35 -10.43 13.34 9.60
C SER A 35 -11.40 13.35 8.41
N ALA A 36 -11.28 14.31 7.49
CA ALA A 36 -12.09 14.38 6.27
C ALA A 36 -11.74 13.24 5.29
N VAL A 37 -10.46 12.89 5.18
CA VAL A 37 -9.99 11.73 4.40
C VAL A 37 -10.59 10.43 4.96
N CYS A 38 -10.48 10.22 6.27
CA CYS A 38 -11.06 9.07 6.97
C CYS A 38 -12.57 8.97 6.75
N LEU A 39 -13.31 10.08 6.91
CA LEU A 39 -14.76 10.12 6.68
C LEU A 39 -15.12 9.79 5.23
N THR A 40 -14.35 10.31 4.27
CA THR A 40 -14.55 10.04 2.85
C THR A 40 -14.30 8.57 2.52
N ALA A 41 -13.23 7.98 3.07
CA ALA A 41 -12.92 6.57 2.91
C ALA A 41 -14.00 5.67 3.53
N ARG A 42 -14.48 5.99 4.74
CA ARG A 42 -15.61 5.27 5.39
C ARG A 42 -16.88 5.32 4.55
N ARG A 43 -17.24 6.50 4.01
CA ARG A 43 -18.41 6.66 3.14
C ARG A 43 -18.27 5.82 1.86
N LYS A 44 -17.10 5.85 1.22
CA LYS A 44 -16.81 5.06 0.02
C LYS A 44 -16.89 3.56 0.30
N LEU A 45 -16.36 3.10 1.43
CA LEU A 45 -16.41 1.69 1.83
C LEU A 45 -17.84 1.21 2.10
N LYS A 46 -18.67 2.02 2.78
CA LYS A 46 -20.08 1.70 3.02
C LYS A 46 -20.89 1.53 1.73
N ARG A 47 -20.59 2.34 0.71
CA ARG A 47 -21.27 2.33 -0.59
C ARG A 47 -20.86 1.16 -1.50
N ARG A 48 -19.76 0.44 -1.20
CA ARG A 48 -19.31 -0.68 -2.02
C ARG A 48 -20.21 -1.92 -1.77
N PRO A 49 -20.82 -2.49 -2.82
CA PRO A 49 -21.73 -3.64 -2.67
C PRO A 49 -21.00 -4.97 -2.45
N LEU A 50 -19.78 -5.16 -2.98
CA LEU A 50 -19.08 -6.46 -3.04
C LEU A 50 -18.12 -6.76 -1.86
N ALA A 51 -18.08 -5.91 -0.84
CA ALA A 51 -17.17 -6.06 0.28
C ALA A 51 -17.80 -6.94 1.38
N SER A 52 -17.71 -8.27 1.23
CA SER A 52 -18.28 -9.26 2.17
C SER A 52 -17.89 -9.02 3.63
N GLN A 53 -16.74 -8.38 3.88
CA GLN A 53 -16.17 -8.14 5.20
C GLN A 53 -16.12 -6.64 5.60
N LYS A 54 -16.84 -5.75 4.89
CA LYS A 54 -16.83 -4.29 5.17
C LYS A 54 -17.21 -3.92 6.60
N HIS A 55 -18.09 -4.69 7.22
CA HIS A 55 -18.54 -4.45 8.59
C HIS A 55 -17.39 -4.68 9.59
N LEU A 56 -16.52 -5.66 9.33
CA LEU A 56 -15.35 -5.95 10.16
C LEU A 56 -14.31 -4.83 10.05
N ILE A 57 -14.00 -4.38 8.83
CA ILE A 57 -13.09 -3.26 8.58
C ILE A 57 -13.59 -1.98 9.25
N LEU A 58 -14.89 -1.70 9.22
CA LEU A 58 -15.46 -0.51 9.85
C LEU A 58 -15.57 -0.60 11.37
N SER A 59 -15.65 -1.81 11.93
CA SER A 59 -15.77 -2.06 13.36
C SER A 59 -14.42 -1.89 14.07
N GLN A 60 -13.35 -2.41 13.49
CA GLN A 60 -12.01 -2.34 14.07
C GLN A 60 -11.23 -1.13 13.56
N THR A 61 -10.78 -0.26 14.48
CA THR A 61 -10.09 0.98 14.10
C THR A 61 -8.72 0.73 13.46
N ASP A 62 -7.96 -0.26 13.94
CA ASP A 62 -6.63 -0.61 13.43
C ASP A 62 -6.70 -1.25 12.03
N MET A 63 -7.73 -2.03 11.79
CA MET A 63 -8.02 -2.62 10.48
C MET A 63 -8.44 -1.54 9.46
N PHE A 64 -9.28 -0.59 9.89
CA PHE A 64 -9.62 0.56 9.06
C PHE A 64 -8.38 1.39 8.70
N ARG A 65 -7.44 1.57 9.63
CA ARG A 65 -6.17 2.28 9.38
C ARG A 65 -5.31 1.54 8.36
N GLY A 66 -5.16 0.22 8.49
CA GLY A 66 -4.48 -0.62 7.50
C GLY A 66 -5.11 -0.52 6.12
N TYR A 67 -6.44 -0.64 6.05
CA TYR A 67 -7.19 -0.44 4.80
C TYR A 67 -6.99 0.95 4.21
N LEU A 68 -7.06 2.01 5.03
CA LEU A 68 -6.90 3.39 4.57
C LEU A 68 -5.50 3.61 4.00
N LEU A 69 -4.46 3.16 4.70
CA LEU A 69 -3.07 3.26 4.23
C LEU A 69 -2.93 2.60 2.86
N LEU A 70 -3.31 1.33 2.73
CA LEU A 70 -3.22 0.60 1.46
C LEU A 70 -4.04 1.27 0.34
N LYS A 71 -5.19 1.86 0.68
CA LYS A 71 -6.03 2.59 -0.29
C LYS A 71 -5.42 3.91 -0.73
N LEU A 72 -4.64 4.57 0.13
CA LEU A 72 -3.87 5.77 -0.23
C LEU A 72 -2.72 5.40 -1.18
N LEU A 73 -2.04 4.28 -0.93
CA LEU A 73 -0.98 3.77 -1.82
C LEU A 73 -1.52 3.41 -3.21
N GLU A 74 -2.71 2.81 -3.29
CA GLU A 74 -3.36 2.52 -4.58
C GLU A 74 -3.64 3.80 -5.41
N LYS A 75 -3.81 4.94 -4.74
CA LYS A 75 -4.05 6.24 -5.40
C LYS A 75 -2.79 7.09 -5.57
N ASP A 76 -1.63 6.56 -5.19
CA ASP A 76 -0.35 7.29 -5.18
C ASP A 76 -0.35 8.56 -4.30
N ASP A 77 -1.22 8.62 -3.27
CA ASP A 77 -1.30 9.76 -2.34
C ASP A 77 -0.31 9.58 -1.17
N LEU A 78 0.98 9.74 -1.49
CA LEU A 78 2.08 9.54 -0.54
C LEU A 78 2.06 10.58 0.59
N ALA A 79 1.69 11.83 0.29
CA ALA A 79 1.67 12.90 1.28
C ALA A 79 0.69 12.59 2.41
N THR A 80 -0.53 12.17 2.07
CA THR A 80 -1.54 11.78 3.05
C THR A 80 -1.13 10.49 3.76
N ALA A 81 -0.52 9.52 3.06
CA ALA A 81 -0.02 8.29 3.70
C ALA A 81 1.05 8.58 4.76
N LYS A 82 2.02 9.47 4.47
CA LYS A 82 3.05 9.89 5.43
C LYS A 82 2.47 10.66 6.60
N GLU A 83 1.52 11.57 6.35
CA GLU A 83 0.89 12.30 7.45
C GLU A 83 0.11 11.36 8.37
N LEU A 84 -0.50 10.31 7.83
CA LEU A 84 -1.15 9.27 8.63
C LEU A 84 -0.13 8.54 9.53
N LEU A 85 1.02 8.15 8.98
CA LEU A 85 2.10 7.49 9.73
C LEU A 85 2.74 8.40 10.77
N ARG A 86 2.91 9.70 10.47
CA ARG A 86 3.46 10.69 11.39
C ARG A 86 2.57 10.87 12.63
N GLN A 87 1.25 10.89 12.42
CA GLN A 87 0.30 11.04 13.52
C GLN A 87 0.09 9.73 14.29
N ARG A 88 0.23 8.58 13.62
CA ARG A 88 0.02 7.25 14.17
C ARG A 88 1.08 6.27 13.62
N PRO A 89 2.16 6.01 14.37
CA PRO A 89 3.17 5.05 13.92
C PRO A 89 2.79 3.58 14.19
N THR A 90 1.76 3.31 15.01
CA THR A 90 1.39 1.95 15.45
C THR A 90 -0.11 1.68 15.32
N GLY A 91 -0.50 0.41 15.33
CA GLY A 91 -1.92 0.00 15.31
C GLY A 91 -2.47 -0.13 13.90
N TYR A 92 -1.76 -0.87 13.04
CA TYR A 92 -2.20 -1.22 11.70
C TYR A 92 -2.40 -2.72 11.63
N ILE A 93 -3.57 -3.13 11.14
CA ILE A 93 -3.88 -4.55 10.90
C ILE A 93 -4.27 -4.70 9.44
N ALA A 94 -3.72 -5.73 8.79
CA ALA A 94 -4.05 -6.06 7.42
C ALA A 94 -5.57 -6.34 7.29
N PRO A 95 -6.30 -5.64 6.42
CA PRO A 95 -7.70 -5.95 6.18
C PRO A 95 -7.85 -7.34 5.55
N PRO A 96 -8.88 -8.11 5.94
CA PRO A 96 -9.07 -9.44 5.41
C PRO A 96 -9.59 -9.37 3.96
N VAL A 97 -8.88 -10.12 3.12
CA VAL A 97 -9.10 -10.49 1.70
C VAL A 97 -10.10 -9.63 0.90
N GLU A 98 -9.64 -8.50 0.35
CA GLU A 98 -10.05 -8.06 -0.99
C GLU A 98 -8.82 -7.95 -1.90
N SER A 99 -9.02 -8.31 -3.17
CA SER A 99 -7.97 -8.57 -4.16
C SER A 99 -7.10 -7.36 -4.57
N SER A 100 -7.49 -6.11 -4.28
CA SER A 100 -6.76 -4.94 -4.79
C SER A 100 -5.65 -4.39 -3.87
N TYR A 101 -5.70 -4.67 -2.57
CA TYR A 101 -4.74 -4.11 -1.59
C TYR A 101 -3.78 -5.14 -1.00
N ILE A 102 -3.85 -6.40 -1.45
CA ILE A 102 -2.91 -7.45 -1.06
C ILE A 102 -1.47 -7.08 -1.45
N TYR A 103 -1.28 -6.33 -2.54
CA TYR A 103 0.03 -5.97 -3.10
C TYR A 103 0.55 -4.59 -2.67
N GLY A 104 0.27 -4.18 -1.43
CA GLY A 104 0.72 -2.89 -0.88
C GLY A 104 2.22 -2.63 -1.04
N LEU A 105 3.05 -3.67 -0.89
CA LEU A 105 4.51 -3.59 -1.08
C LEU A 105 4.91 -3.21 -2.50
N ASN A 106 4.18 -3.69 -3.52
CA ASN A 106 4.45 -3.32 -4.92
C ASN A 106 4.21 -1.82 -5.13
N ASN A 107 3.11 -1.29 -4.58
CA ASN A 107 2.82 0.14 -4.66
C ASN A 107 3.85 0.97 -3.88
N ALA A 108 4.32 0.49 -2.72
CA ALA A 108 5.37 1.17 -1.97
C ALA A 108 6.71 1.18 -2.73
N ALA A 109 7.07 0.07 -3.40
CA ALA A 109 8.24 0.01 -4.28
C ALA A 109 8.11 0.98 -5.47
N ARG A 110 6.93 1.08 -6.08
CA ARG A 110 6.63 2.08 -7.14
C ARG A 110 6.79 3.52 -6.65
N LEU A 111 6.43 3.78 -5.40
CA LEU A 111 6.58 5.10 -4.78
C LEU A 111 8.01 5.40 -4.32
N ARG A 112 8.93 4.44 -4.49
CA ARG A 112 10.37 4.57 -4.19
C ARG A 112 10.65 4.94 -2.74
N ASP A 113 9.81 4.45 -1.83
CA ASP A 113 9.88 4.78 -0.40
C ASP A 113 10.28 3.56 0.43
N LEU A 114 11.57 3.50 0.77
CA LEU A 114 12.13 2.40 1.55
C LEU A 114 11.56 2.34 2.97
N GLU A 115 11.29 3.48 3.61
CA GLU A 115 10.72 3.52 4.96
C GLU A 115 9.33 2.91 4.97
N LEU A 116 8.53 3.21 3.94
CA LEU A 116 7.20 2.64 3.76
C LEU A 116 7.26 1.15 3.44
N VAL A 117 8.20 0.70 2.62
CA VAL A 117 8.43 -0.72 2.33
C VAL A 117 8.77 -1.49 3.61
N LYS A 118 9.68 -0.96 4.44
CA LYS A 118 10.02 -1.53 5.75
C LYS A 118 8.80 -1.58 6.66
N PHE A 119 8.08 -0.45 6.77
CA PHE A 119 6.89 -0.35 7.60
C PHE A 119 5.81 -1.38 7.24
N LEU A 120 5.52 -1.54 5.95
CA LEU A 120 4.52 -2.50 5.47
C LEU A 120 4.96 -3.96 5.70
N HIS A 121 6.27 -4.23 5.61
CA HIS A 121 6.84 -5.55 5.88
C HIS A 121 6.77 -5.89 7.37
N ASP A 122 7.25 -4.99 8.23
CA ASP A 122 7.33 -5.20 9.69
C ASP A 122 5.94 -5.39 10.34
N ASN A 123 4.91 -4.75 9.78
CA ASN A 123 3.53 -4.86 10.24
C ASN A 123 2.72 -5.94 9.49
N GLU A 124 3.36 -6.73 8.61
CA GLU A 124 2.73 -7.77 7.79
C GLU A 124 1.45 -7.30 7.05
N LEU A 125 1.43 -6.02 6.64
CA LEU A 125 0.21 -5.38 6.12
C LEU A 125 -0.11 -5.80 4.69
N SER A 126 0.87 -6.33 3.97
CA SER A 126 0.72 -6.70 2.57
C SER A 126 1.67 -7.81 2.15
N LYS A 127 1.33 -8.46 1.05
CA LYS A 127 2.19 -9.40 0.33
C LYS A 127 2.97 -8.64 -0.74
N ALA A 128 4.13 -9.19 -1.13
CA ALA A 128 4.83 -8.74 -2.32
C ALA A 128 4.67 -9.79 -3.43
N THR A 129 4.79 -9.34 -4.67
CA THR A 129 5.04 -10.22 -5.82
C THR A 129 6.40 -9.87 -6.41
N LYS A 130 6.78 -10.56 -7.49
CA LYS A 130 7.98 -10.23 -8.27
C LYS A 130 7.98 -8.78 -8.78
N ASP A 131 6.79 -8.21 -8.98
CA ASP A 131 6.62 -6.83 -9.45
C ASP A 131 7.24 -5.80 -8.50
N ALA A 132 7.26 -6.06 -7.19
CA ALA A 132 7.90 -5.14 -6.25
C ALA A 132 9.40 -4.96 -6.57
N MET A 133 10.10 -6.06 -6.89
CA MET A 133 11.51 -6.02 -7.23
C MET A 133 11.72 -5.55 -8.68
N ASP A 134 10.84 -5.95 -9.60
CA ASP A 134 10.90 -5.52 -11.00
C ASP A 134 10.71 -3.99 -11.12
N THR A 135 9.74 -3.42 -10.41
CA THR A 135 9.52 -1.97 -10.36
C THR A 135 10.67 -1.24 -9.65
N ALA A 136 11.22 -1.79 -8.56
CA ALA A 136 12.39 -1.20 -7.92
C ALA A 136 13.62 -1.19 -8.87
N ALA A 137 13.79 -2.22 -9.69
CA ALA A 137 14.84 -2.29 -10.68
C ALA A 137 14.62 -1.32 -11.86
N GLU A 138 13.37 -1.13 -12.29
CA GLU A 138 12.99 -0.14 -13.29
C GLU A 138 13.40 1.29 -12.89
N PHE A 139 13.26 1.64 -11.62
CA PHE A 139 13.62 2.97 -11.10
C PHE A 139 15.07 3.08 -10.61
N GLY A 140 15.84 1.99 -10.63
CA GLY A 140 17.23 1.98 -10.17
C GLY A 140 17.40 2.04 -8.66
N ASP A 141 16.35 1.69 -7.88
CA ASP A 141 16.35 1.80 -6.42
C ASP A 141 17.06 0.59 -5.78
N LEU A 142 18.40 0.59 -5.85
CA LEU A 142 19.25 -0.49 -5.33
C LEU A 142 18.95 -0.83 -3.86
N GLU A 143 18.66 0.16 -3.01
CA GLU A 143 18.36 -0.07 -1.60
C GLU A 143 17.08 -0.89 -1.40
N ILE A 144 16.03 -0.61 -2.20
CA ILE A 144 14.77 -1.36 -2.15
C ILE A 144 14.99 -2.76 -2.71
N VAL A 145 15.75 -2.91 -3.80
CA VAL A 145 16.09 -4.22 -4.38
C VAL A 145 16.85 -5.08 -3.38
N ARG A 146 17.86 -4.53 -2.68
CA ARG A 146 18.60 -5.22 -1.62
C ARG A 146 17.70 -5.63 -0.47
N TYR A 147 16.87 -4.70 0.01
CA TYR A 147 15.95 -4.97 1.11
C TYR A 147 14.96 -6.09 0.77
N LEU A 148 14.36 -6.04 -0.43
CA LEU A 148 13.45 -7.08 -0.90
C LEU A 148 14.19 -8.41 -1.14
N HIS A 149 15.44 -8.39 -1.61
CA HIS A 149 16.24 -9.58 -1.79
C HIS A 149 16.52 -10.32 -0.47
N GLU A 150 16.90 -9.56 0.57
CA GLU A 150 17.28 -10.09 1.88
C GLU A 150 16.07 -10.59 2.68
N ASN A 151 14.93 -9.87 2.61
CA ASN A 151 13.77 -10.15 3.47
C ASN A 151 12.67 -10.97 2.78
N ARG A 152 12.76 -11.19 1.46
CA ARG A 152 11.69 -11.85 0.69
C ARG A 152 12.19 -12.92 -0.29
N LYS A 153 11.31 -13.90 -0.55
CA LYS A 153 11.64 -15.12 -1.32
C LYS A 153 11.08 -15.10 -2.74
N GLU A 154 10.16 -14.19 -3.07
CA GLU A 154 9.48 -14.13 -4.38
C GLU A 154 10.43 -13.90 -5.55
N GLY A 155 11.46 -13.07 -5.36
CA GLY A 155 12.47 -12.73 -6.36
C GLY A 155 12.02 -11.73 -7.40
N CYS A 156 12.76 -11.68 -8.51
CA CYS A 156 12.45 -10.84 -9.68
C CYS A 156 12.10 -11.70 -10.90
N SER A 157 11.68 -11.03 -11.97
CA SER A 157 11.49 -11.62 -13.29
C SER A 157 12.53 -11.11 -14.28
N LEU A 158 12.55 -11.67 -15.50
CA LEU A 158 13.35 -11.14 -16.60
C LEU A 158 13.15 -9.63 -16.81
N VAL A 159 11.95 -9.12 -16.49
CA VAL A 159 11.58 -7.72 -16.67
C VAL A 159 12.48 -6.79 -15.84
N ALA A 160 12.88 -7.17 -14.63
CA ALA A 160 13.83 -6.38 -13.82
C ALA A 160 15.14 -6.11 -14.56
N PHE A 161 15.71 -7.13 -15.21
CA PHE A 161 16.97 -7.01 -15.94
C PHE A 161 16.82 -6.12 -17.18
N VAL A 162 15.76 -6.36 -17.97
CA VAL A 162 15.53 -5.59 -19.20
C VAL A 162 15.25 -4.12 -18.90
N LEU A 163 14.46 -3.83 -17.86
CA LEU A 163 14.16 -2.46 -17.46
C LEU A 163 15.39 -1.76 -16.89
N ALA A 164 16.15 -2.42 -16.00
CA ALA A 164 17.38 -1.85 -15.46
C ALA A 164 18.40 -1.55 -16.58
N GLU A 165 18.56 -2.44 -17.56
CA GLU A 165 19.44 -2.21 -18.73
C GLU A 165 18.96 -1.05 -19.59
N ARG A 166 17.65 -1.01 -19.89
CA ARG A 166 17.07 0.05 -20.71
C ARG A 166 17.20 1.44 -20.07
N HIS A 167 17.11 1.52 -18.75
CA HIS A 167 17.24 2.76 -17.99
C HIS A 167 18.69 3.07 -17.57
N GLY A 168 19.65 2.18 -17.86
CA GLY A 168 21.07 2.37 -17.54
C GLY A 168 21.42 2.21 -16.06
N HIS A 169 20.61 1.45 -15.31
CA HIS A 169 20.80 1.17 -13.89
C HIS A 169 21.80 0.03 -13.68
N ASN A 170 23.06 0.30 -14.00
CA ASN A 170 24.16 -0.68 -13.95
C ASN A 170 24.36 -1.26 -12.54
N ASP A 171 24.22 -0.45 -11.49
CA ASP A 171 24.40 -0.89 -10.10
C ASP A 171 23.38 -1.97 -9.71
N VAL A 172 22.13 -1.82 -10.17
CA VAL A 172 21.08 -2.81 -9.95
C VAL A 172 21.34 -4.07 -10.78
N LEU A 173 21.79 -3.93 -12.03
CA LEU A 173 22.15 -5.07 -12.87
C LEU A 173 23.28 -5.89 -12.27
N GLU A 174 24.34 -5.25 -11.80
CA GLU A 174 25.46 -5.90 -11.12
C GLU A 174 24.96 -6.69 -9.91
N PHE A 175 24.15 -6.06 -9.06
CA PHE A 175 23.55 -6.74 -7.91
C PHE A 175 22.69 -7.95 -8.31
N LEU A 176 21.79 -7.79 -9.29
CA LEU A 176 20.88 -8.85 -9.74
C LEU A 176 21.64 -10.00 -10.41
N THR A 177 22.69 -9.72 -11.18
CA THR A 177 23.50 -10.75 -11.84
C THR A 177 24.36 -11.54 -10.86
N GLU A 178 24.91 -10.87 -9.84
CA GLU A 178 25.70 -11.52 -8.79
C GLU A 178 24.82 -12.39 -7.87
N HIS A 179 23.68 -11.85 -7.41
CA HIS A 179 22.90 -12.48 -6.36
C HIS A 179 21.74 -13.35 -6.88
N ARG A 180 21.20 -13.07 -8.08
CA ARG A 180 20.01 -13.75 -8.64
C ARG A 180 20.11 -14.08 -10.14
N PRO A 181 21.14 -14.82 -10.60
CA PRO A 181 21.29 -15.16 -12.01
C PRO A 181 20.15 -16.04 -12.57
N ARG A 182 19.45 -16.80 -11.71
CA ARG A 182 18.36 -17.71 -12.11
C ARG A 182 17.05 -16.99 -12.45
N ASP A 183 16.83 -15.82 -11.85
CA ASP A 183 15.58 -15.06 -12.02
C ASP A 183 15.51 -14.36 -13.39
N ARG A 184 16.64 -14.31 -14.12
CA ARG A 184 16.72 -13.83 -15.51
C ARG A 184 15.83 -14.61 -16.47
N ASN A 185 15.50 -15.87 -16.19
CA ASN A 185 14.63 -16.68 -17.04
C ASN A 185 13.20 -16.79 -16.49
N ALA A 186 12.88 -16.09 -15.40
CA ALA A 186 11.56 -16.16 -14.80
C ALA A 186 10.55 -15.33 -15.59
N CYS A 187 9.41 -15.94 -15.89
CA CYS A 187 8.32 -15.27 -16.62
C CYS A 187 7.83 -14.02 -15.87
N PRO A 188 7.44 -12.95 -16.61
CA PRO A 188 6.78 -11.79 -16.03
C PRO A 188 5.51 -12.20 -15.29
N SER A 189 5.10 -11.42 -14.29
CA SER A 189 3.71 -11.47 -13.85
C SER A 189 2.81 -11.03 -15.02
N ALA A 190 1.57 -11.54 -15.06
CA ALA A 190 0.63 -11.29 -16.16
C ALA A 190 0.05 -9.86 -16.17
N ASP A 191 0.78 -8.86 -15.68
CA ASP A 191 0.33 -7.47 -15.63
C ASP A 191 0.49 -6.80 -17.01
N PRO A 192 -0.62 -6.40 -17.67
CA PRO A 192 -0.60 -5.93 -19.05
C PRO A 192 0.13 -4.59 -19.26
N LYS A 193 0.47 -3.87 -18.19
CA LYS A 193 1.25 -2.61 -18.26
C LYS A 193 2.73 -2.84 -18.57
N LEU A 194 3.29 -4.01 -18.24
CA LEU A 194 4.71 -4.36 -18.49
C LEU A 194 4.92 -5.12 -19.82
N LEU A 195 3.84 -5.60 -20.45
CA LEU A 195 3.84 -6.28 -21.75
C LEU A 195 4.04 -5.34 -22.96
N MET A 196 4.12 -4.02 -22.76
CA MET A 196 4.22 -3.02 -23.83
C MET A 196 5.65 -2.79 -24.37
N ILE A 197 6.58 -3.73 -24.17
CA ILE A 197 7.93 -3.66 -24.79
C ILE A 197 8.01 -4.70 -25.93
N PRO A 198 8.08 -4.26 -27.21
CA PRO A 198 8.13 -5.16 -28.38
C PRO A 198 9.29 -6.19 -28.37
N ALA A 199 10.30 -5.98 -27.53
CA ALA A 199 11.44 -6.89 -27.37
C ALA A 199 11.11 -8.21 -26.64
N MET A 200 9.95 -8.31 -25.99
CA MET A 200 9.52 -9.53 -25.29
C MET A 200 8.96 -10.62 -26.23
N LEU A 201 8.64 -10.27 -27.49
CA LEU A 201 8.03 -11.21 -28.44
C LEU A 201 9.03 -12.07 -29.22
N SER A 202 10.33 -11.74 -29.23
CA SER A 202 11.29 -12.48 -30.05
C SER A 202 12.00 -13.62 -29.32
N ASN A 203 12.16 -13.59 -27.98
CA ASN A 203 13.17 -14.46 -27.35
C ASN A 203 12.76 -15.27 -26.10
N THR A 204 11.57 -15.16 -25.49
CA THR A 204 11.35 -15.77 -24.14
C THR A 204 10.13 -16.67 -23.93
N CYS A 205 9.46 -17.15 -24.97
CA CYS A 205 8.47 -18.24 -24.83
C CYS A 205 8.77 -19.43 -25.73
N ASN A 206 10.05 -19.83 -25.82
CA ASN A 206 10.48 -21.05 -26.49
C ASN A 206 11.58 -21.76 -25.68
N ILE A 207 11.26 -22.16 -24.46
CA ILE A 207 11.96 -23.26 -23.79
C ILE A 207 10.88 -24.13 -23.14
N GLN A 208 10.92 -25.41 -23.49
CA GLN A 208 9.94 -26.48 -23.24
C GLN A 208 9.55 -26.67 -21.77
#